data_AF-X1BXW8-F1
#
_entry.id   AF-X1BXW8-F1
#
_cell.length_a   1.000
_cell.length_b   1.000
_cell.length_c   1.000
_cell.angle_alpha   90.00
_cell.angle_beta   90.00
_cell.angle_gamma   90.00
#
_symmetry.space_group_name_H-M   'P 1'
#
loop_
_entity.id
_entity.type
_entity.pdbx_description
1 polymer ?
#
loop_
_entity_poly.entity_id
_entity_poly.type
_entity_poly.pdbx_seq_one_letter_code
_entity_poly.pdbx_strand_id
1 'polypeptide(L)'
;MKRDKIILNIIILSIIALIFSGCVGGSVTPTIPDNTDDSNDTEIPEPTEAISQFGKLVLGGISCHLVWKDNSDNEAGFRIERWLYPPPFQLPDPDVHHADFRLVKVVGPDVQTYTDVVPLAAIPEYRVAAIATDGRLSEWTTFLWGEVTCPEEEVTLTPEEIELIRKWGFGGDYVVRWPNGYVDVYDATNYSQMQKVINEWNSAIGGPVILRLSSNPNSLVRIIFNPD
;
A
#
# COMPACT_ATOMS: atom_id res chain seq x y z
N MET A 1 -53.10 11.59 -1.22
CA MET A 1 -51.62 11.45 -1.20
C MET A 1 -50.83 12.49 -0.38
N LYS A 2 -51.44 13.54 0.20
CA LYS A 2 -50.78 14.43 1.19
C LYS A 2 -51.12 14.11 2.65
N ARG A 3 -52.19 13.36 2.92
CA ARG A 3 -52.60 13.00 4.29
C ARG A 3 -51.78 11.84 4.88
N ASP A 4 -51.32 10.91 4.04
CA ASP A 4 -50.56 9.73 4.51
C ASP A 4 -49.11 10.09 4.91
N LYS A 5 -48.53 11.14 4.31
CA LYS A 5 -47.20 11.66 4.67
C LYS A 5 -47.17 12.42 6.01
N ILE A 6 -48.31 12.97 6.44
CA ILE A 6 -48.41 13.69 7.73
C ILE A 6 -48.46 12.70 8.89
N ILE A 7 -49.16 11.57 8.72
CA ILE A 7 -49.28 10.55 9.77
C ILE A 7 -47.95 9.81 9.99
N LEU A 8 -47.19 9.54 8.92
CA LEU A 8 -45.89 8.86 9.03
C LEU A 8 -44.81 9.72 9.72
N ASN A 9 -44.80 11.04 9.48
CA ASN A 9 -43.87 11.95 10.17
C ASN A 9 -44.17 12.13 11.66
N ILE A 10 -45.44 12.06 12.08
CA ILE A 10 -45.82 12.18 13.50
C ILE A 10 -45.40 10.94 14.31
N ILE A 11 -45.40 9.76 13.68
CA ILE A 11 -44.97 8.50 14.33
C ILE A 11 -43.44 8.44 14.46
N ILE A 12 -42.68 8.89 13.47
CA ILE A 12 -41.21 8.93 13.53
C ILE A 12 -40.69 9.94 14.56
N LEU A 13 -41.37 11.10 14.73
CA LEU A 13 -41.03 12.09 15.77
C LEU A 13 -41.35 11.63 17.20
N SER A 14 -42.36 10.78 17.40
CA SER A 14 -42.66 10.23 18.74
C SER A 14 -41.67 9.16 19.20
N ILE A 15 -41.03 8.44 18.27
CA ILE A 15 -40.01 7.42 18.60
C ILE A 15 -38.67 8.09 18.97
N ILE A 16 -38.37 9.26 18.41
CA ILE A 16 -37.17 10.06 18.75
C ILE A 16 -37.29 10.77 20.12
N ALA A 17 -38.51 10.95 20.65
CA ALA A 17 -38.74 11.63 21.93
C ALA A 17 -38.82 10.69 23.16
N LEU A 18 -38.74 9.37 22.99
CA LEU A 18 -38.89 8.38 24.07
C LEU A 18 -37.58 7.83 24.64
N ILE A 19 -36.43 8.44 24.31
CA ILE A 19 -35.13 8.15 24.97
C ILE A 19 -34.72 9.27 25.97
N PHE A 20 -35.58 10.28 26.17
CA PHE A 20 -35.40 11.28 27.22
C PHE A 20 -36.64 11.37 28.11
N SER A 21 -36.74 10.48 29.10
CA SER A 21 -37.57 10.72 30.28
C SER A 21 -36.97 10.03 31.49
N GLY A 22 -36.28 10.83 32.30
CA GLY A 22 -35.80 10.43 33.62
C GLY A 22 -36.96 10.17 34.57
N CYS A 23 -36.81 9.14 35.39
CA CYS A 23 -37.62 8.92 36.57
C CYS A 23 -36.86 9.41 37.80
N VAL A 24 -37.46 10.39 38.48
CA VAL A 24 -37.04 10.97 39.75
C VAL A 24 -37.29 9.97 40.88
N GLY A 25 -36.25 9.62 41.62
CA GLY A 25 -36.34 8.85 42.87
C GLY A 25 -35.29 9.36 43.86
N GLY A 26 -35.71 10.21 44.80
CA GLY A 26 -34.85 10.71 45.87
C GLY A 26 -34.62 9.65 46.95
N SER A 27 -33.35 9.36 47.24
CA SER A 27 -32.91 8.76 48.51
C SER A 27 -31.54 9.34 48.84
N VAL A 28 -31.47 10.13 49.91
CA VAL A 28 -30.21 10.65 50.45
C VAL A 28 -29.39 9.49 50.99
N THR A 29 -28.41 9.05 50.20
CA THR A 29 -27.31 8.20 50.65
C THR A 29 -26.01 9.01 50.56
N PRO A 30 -25.05 8.78 51.47
CA PRO A 30 -23.85 9.60 51.55
C PRO A 30 -23.10 9.49 50.23
N THR A 31 -22.70 10.62 49.65
CA THR A 31 -21.81 10.66 48.50
C THR A 31 -20.47 10.03 48.88
N ILE A 32 -20.35 8.72 48.64
CA ILE A 32 -19.08 8.13 48.27
C ILE A 32 -18.69 8.86 46.98
N PRO A 33 -17.52 9.51 46.89
CA PRO A 33 -17.08 10.02 45.60
C PRO A 33 -17.02 8.83 44.65
N ASP A 34 -17.89 8.84 43.65
CA ASP A 34 -17.83 7.89 42.56
C ASP A 34 -16.56 8.21 41.79
N ASN A 35 -15.48 7.55 42.20
CA ASN A 35 -14.21 7.56 41.50
C ASN A 35 -14.22 6.43 40.46
N THR A 36 -15.27 6.35 39.64
CA THR A 36 -15.11 5.85 38.28
C THR A 36 -14.64 7.03 37.43
N ASP A 37 -13.45 7.51 37.77
CA ASP A 37 -12.51 7.99 36.78
C ASP A 37 -12.18 6.79 35.88
N ASP A 38 -13.09 6.46 34.97
CA ASP A 38 -12.84 5.49 33.89
C ASP A 38 -12.10 6.21 32.74
N SER A 39 -11.17 7.10 33.08
CA SER A 39 -10.38 7.89 32.13
C SER A 39 -9.30 7.09 31.42
N ASN A 40 -9.53 5.79 31.23
CA ASN A 40 -8.62 4.99 30.44
C ASN A 40 -9.32 4.13 29.38
N ASP A 41 -10.60 4.40 29.07
CA ASP A 41 -11.16 3.90 27.82
C ASP A 41 -10.51 4.70 26.68
N THR A 42 -9.39 4.15 26.20
CA THR A 42 -8.67 4.68 25.05
C THR A 42 -9.61 4.52 23.86
N GLU A 43 -10.19 5.63 23.42
CA GLU A 43 -11.14 5.64 22.32
C GLU A 43 -10.51 4.95 21.10
N ILE A 44 -11.27 4.04 20.46
CA ILE A 44 -10.81 3.37 19.24
C ILE A 44 -10.69 4.44 18.16
N PRO A 45 -9.59 4.48 17.37
CA PRO A 45 -9.44 5.52 16.37
C PRO A 45 -10.49 5.42 15.27
N GLU A 46 -10.85 6.55 14.70
CA GLU A 46 -11.75 6.58 13.54
C GLU A 46 -11.15 5.79 12.36
N PRO A 47 -11.97 5.10 11.55
CA PRO A 47 -11.47 4.37 10.39
C PRO A 47 -10.92 5.32 9.33
N THR A 48 -9.79 4.93 8.76
CA THR A 48 -9.18 5.63 7.62
C THR A 48 -10.05 5.52 6.37
N GLU A 49 -10.09 6.58 5.56
CA GLU A 49 -10.82 6.61 4.29
C GLU A 49 -9.97 6.11 3.11
N ALA A 50 -10.67 5.58 2.09
CA ALA A 50 -10.24 5.09 0.78
C ALA A 50 -8.72 5.00 0.49
N ILE A 51 -8.26 3.76 0.21
CA ILE A 51 -6.92 3.52 -0.34
C ILE A 51 -6.93 3.90 -1.83
N SER A 52 -6.06 4.82 -2.22
CA SER A 52 -5.62 4.95 -3.61
C SER A 52 -4.34 4.11 -3.79
N GLN A 53 -4.37 3.16 -4.73
CA GLN A 53 -3.26 2.26 -5.01
C GLN A 53 -2.67 2.58 -6.38
N PHE A 54 -1.38 2.89 -6.42
CA PHE A 54 -0.63 3.07 -7.65
C PHE A 54 0.35 1.90 -7.80
N GLY A 55 0.08 1.01 -8.76
CA GLY A 55 1.02 -0.04 -9.11
C GLY A 55 2.15 0.49 -10.00
N LYS A 56 3.39 0.12 -9.69
CA LYS A 56 4.56 0.31 -10.55
C LYS A 56 5.11 -1.06 -10.92
N LEU A 57 5.22 -1.32 -12.22
CA LEU A 57 5.86 -2.53 -12.72
C LEU A 57 7.34 -2.51 -12.37
N VAL A 58 7.79 -3.52 -11.64
CA VAL A 58 9.20 -3.74 -11.26
C VAL A 58 9.65 -5.09 -11.81
N LEU A 59 10.96 -5.28 -12.04
CA LEU A 59 11.47 -6.58 -12.51
C LEU A 59 11.12 -7.68 -11.49
N GLY A 60 10.24 -8.58 -11.90
CA GLY A 60 9.73 -9.69 -11.08
C GLY A 60 8.30 -9.54 -10.57
N GLY A 61 7.60 -8.42 -10.80
CA GLY A 61 6.20 -8.26 -10.38
C GLY A 61 5.70 -6.81 -10.28
N ILE A 62 4.61 -6.61 -9.53
CA ILE A 62 4.03 -5.30 -9.27
C ILE A 62 4.48 -4.82 -7.89
N SER A 63 4.98 -3.59 -7.79
CA SER A 63 5.13 -2.84 -6.52
C SER A 63 3.94 -1.90 -6.36
N CYS A 64 3.46 -1.65 -5.15
CA CYS A 64 2.24 -0.86 -4.93
C CYS A 64 2.50 0.29 -3.97
N HIS A 65 2.21 1.52 -4.39
CA HIS A 65 2.16 2.70 -3.53
C HIS A 65 0.72 2.90 -3.05
N LEU A 66 0.54 2.91 -1.74
CA LEU A 66 -0.73 3.12 -1.06
C LEU A 66 -0.76 4.54 -0.51
N VAL A 67 -1.89 5.21 -0.70
CA VAL A 67 -2.23 6.47 -0.06
C VAL A 67 -3.59 6.30 0.60
N TRP A 68 -3.71 6.68 1.87
CA TRP A 68 -4.99 6.69 2.59
C TRP A 68 -5.17 8.05 3.26
N LYS A 69 -6.42 8.38 3.60
CA LYS A 69 -6.72 9.56 4.39
C LYS A 69 -6.84 9.18 5.86
N ASP A 70 -6.06 9.86 6.68
CA ASP A 70 -6.13 9.77 8.12
C ASP A 70 -7.34 10.57 8.64
N ASN A 71 -8.19 9.90 9.41
CA ASN A 71 -9.35 10.48 10.07
C ASN A 71 -9.25 10.39 11.61
N SER A 72 -8.20 9.73 12.12
CA SER A 72 -7.96 9.56 13.54
C SER A 72 -7.12 10.71 14.11
N ASP A 73 -7.28 10.97 15.40
CA ASP A 73 -6.48 11.93 16.17
C ASP A 73 -5.85 11.31 17.44
N ASN A 74 -6.02 9.99 17.61
CA ASN A 74 -5.66 9.22 18.79
C ASN A 74 -4.95 7.89 18.44
N GLU A 75 -4.34 7.78 17.27
CA GLU A 75 -3.61 6.60 16.82
C GLU A 75 -2.11 6.61 17.20
N ALA A 76 -1.58 5.44 17.51
CA ALA A 76 -0.15 5.17 17.62
C ALA A 76 0.49 4.74 16.28
N GLY A 77 -0.31 4.56 15.24
CA GLY A 77 0.14 4.23 13.89
C GLY A 77 -0.90 3.49 13.05
N PHE A 78 -0.46 2.91 11.94
CA PHE A 78 -1.34 2.19 11.01
C PHE A 78 -0.82 0.79 10.68
N ARG A 79 -1.73 -0.18 10.68
CA ARG A 79 -1.51 -1.56 10.26
C ARG A 79 -1.93 -1.72 8.80
N ILE A 80 -1.00 -2.17 7.97
CA ILE A 80 -1.22 -2.45 6.55
C ILE A 80 -1.20 -3.96 6.34
N GLU A 81 -2.26 -4.48 5.74
CA GLU A 81 -2.35 -5.89 5.36
C GLU A 81 -2.62 -6.05 3.88
N ARG A 82 -2.18 -7.20 3.35
CA ARG A 82 -2.28 -7.55 1.95
C ARG A 82 -2.85 -8.94 1.77
N TRP A 83 -3.77 -9.06 0.83
CA TRP A 83 -4.23 -10.33 0.27
C TRP A 83 -3.70 -10.48 -1.15
N LEU A 84 -3.38 -11.72 -1.53
CA LEU A 84 -2.95 -12.07 -2.88
C LEU A 84 -3.96 -13.02 -3.48
N TYR A 85 -4.54 -12.64 -4.61
CA TYR A 85 -5.45 -13.52 -5.34
C TYR A 85 -4.71 -14.81 -5.75
N PRO A 86 -5.14 -16.00 -5.31
CA PRO A 86 -4.44 -17.24 -5.66
C PRO A 86 -4.76 -17.68 -7.10
N PRO A 87 -3.75 -17.94 -7.96
CA PRO A 87 -4.00 -18.64 -9.23
C PRO A 87 -4.13 -20.17 -9.03
N PRO A 88 -4.97 -20.90 -9.80
CA PRO A 88 -5.83 -20.45 -10.90
C PRO A 88 -7.35 -20.60 -10.61
N PHE A 89 -8.11 -19.56 -10.97
CA PHE A 89 -9.49 -19.60 -11.50
C PHE A 89 -10.59 -20.38 -10.74
N GLN A 90 -10.49 -20.59 -9.44
CA GLN A 90 -11.71 -20.73 -8.64
C GLN A 90 -12.13 -19.31 -8.28
N LEU A 91 -13.28 -18.84 -8.77
CA LEU A 91 -13.92 -17.65 -8.19
C LEU A 91 -13.99 -17.93 -6.68
N PRO A 92 -13.24 -17.20 -5.82
CA PRO A 92 -13.40 -17.39 -4.40
C PRO A 92 -14.86 -17.06 -4.10
N ASP A 93 -15.46 -17.87 -3.24
CA ASP A 93 -16.73 -17.51 -2.62
C ASP A 93 -16.58 -16.05 -2.12
N PRO A 94 -17.48 -15.13 -2.52
CA PRO A 94 -17.35 -13.71 -2.21
C PRO A 94 -17.27 -13.44 -0.70
N ASP A 95 -17.72 -14.37 0.13
CA ASP A 95 -17.63 -14.29 1.59
C ASP A 95 -16.25 -14.70 2.16
N VAL A 96 -15.35 -15.27 1.36
CA VAL A 96 -14.02 -15.74 1.78
C VAL A 96 -12.92 -14.70 1.53
N HIS A 97 -13.24 -13.59 0.83
CA HIS A 97 -12.29 -12.52 0.49
C HIS A 97 -11.52 -11.95 1.69
N HIS A 98 -12.06 -12.04 2.92
CA HIS A 98 -11.54 -11.28 4.06
C HIS A 98 -10.66 -12.06 5.06
N ALA A 99 -10.54 -13.39 4.91
CA ALA A 99 -9.85 -14.23 5.92
C ALA A 99 -8.32 -14.35 5.72
N ASP A 100 -7.81 -14.08 4.52
CA ASP A 100 -6.42 -14.38 4.14
C ASP A 100 -5.50 -13.14 4.07
N PHE A 101 -5.95 -11.99 4.56
CA PHE A 101 -5.10 -10.80 4.68
C PHE A 101 -3.92 -11.08 5.62
N ARG A 102 -2.71 -10.73 5.17
CA ARG A 102 -1.48 -10.90 5.93
C ARG A 102 -0.85 -9.56 6.23
N LEU A 103 -0.31 -9.42 7.43
CA LEU A 103 0.47 -8.26 7.83
C LEU A 103 1.61 -8.01 6.84
N VAL A 104 1.65 -6.81 6.28
CA VAL A 104 2.78 -6.31 5.49
C VAL A 104 3.66 -5.42 6.36
N LYS A 105 3.05 -4.44 7.01
CA LYS A 105 3.78 -3.41 7.75
C LYS A 105 2.92 -2.74 8.82
N VAL A 106 3.59 -2.25 9.86
CA VAL A 106 3.09 -1.22 10.76
C VAL A 106 3.92 0.04 10.54
N VAL A 107 3.25 1.18 10.33
CA VAL A 107 3.85 2.51 10.21
C VAL A 107 3.51 3.36 11.44
N GLY A 108 4.26 4.45 11.67
CA GLY A 108 4.04 5.34 12.82
C GLY A 108 2.78 6.20 12.69
N PRO A 109 2.48 7.03 13.71
CA PRO A 109 1.34 7.95 13.72
C PRO A 109 1.44 8.98 12.59
N ASP A 110 0.30 9.56 12.19
CA ASP A 110 0.15 10.55 11.11
C ASP A 110 0.64 10.12 9.70
N VAL A 111 1.10 8.87 9.52
CA VAL A 111 1.56 8.37 8.23
C VAL A 111 0.36 8.08 7.34
N GLN A 112 0.35 8.66 6.14
CA GLN A 112 -0.74 8.51 5.16
C GLN A 112 -0.30 7.82 3.85
N THR A 113 0.93 7.30 3.79
CA THR A 113 1.46 6.63 2.59
C THR A 113 2.34 5.43 2.92
N TYR A 114 2.36 4.43 2.04
CA TYR A 114 3.24 3.27 2.14
C TYR A 114 3.57 2.70 0.76
N THR A 115 4.83 2.34 0.51
CA THR A 115 5.23 1.64 -0.72
C THR A 115 5.61 0.20 -0.41
N ASP A 116 4.82 -0.73 -0.94
CA ASP A 116 5.13 -2.15 -0.95
C ASP A 116 6.05 -2.48 -2.12
N VAL A 117 7.34 -2.64 -1.81
CA VAL A 117 8.40 -2.89 -2.79
C VAL A 117 8.57 -4.38 -3.12
N VAL A 118 7.80 -5.27 -2.49
CA VAL A 118 7.86 -6.70 -2.82
C VAL A 118 7.33 -6.89 -4.24
N PRO A 119 8.09 -7.49 -5.16
CA PRO A 119 7.58 -7.80 -6.48
C PRO A 119 6.51 -8.89 -6.39
N LEU A 120 5.27 -8.57 -6.74
CA LEU A 120 4.13 -9.49 -6.62
C LEU A 120 3.74 -10.11 -7.96
N ALA A 121 3.43 -11.41 -7.93
CA ALA A 121 3.03 -12.21 -9.09
C ALA A 121 1.53 -12.12 -9.43
N ALA A 122 0.74 -11.43 -8.60
CA ALA A 122 -0.69 -11.20 -8.78
C ALA A 122 -1.05 -9.79 -8.31
N ILE A 123 -2.22 -9.28 -8.73
CA ILE A 123 -2.76 -8.02 -8.23
C ILE A 123 -3.09 -8.19 -6.74
N PRO A 124 -2.44 -7.46 -5.83
CA PRO A 124 -2.78 -7.51 -4.41
C PRO A 124 -4.01 -6.64 -4.11
N GLU A 125 -4.75 -7.05 -3.10
CA GLU A 125 -5.68 -6.18 -2.37
C GLU A 125 -5.03 -5.76 -1.06
N TYR A 126 -5.18 -4.49 -0.68
CA TYR A 126 -4.68 -3.95 0.58
C TYR A 126 -5.82 -3.46 1.45
N ARG A 127 -5.61 -3.51 2.77
CA ARG A 127 -6.44 -2.81 3.76
C ARG A 127 -5.55 -2.15 4.79
N VAL A 128 -6.01 -1.01 5.32
CA VAL A 128 -5.32 -0.26 6.37
C VAL A 128 -6.28 -0.08 7.56
N ALA A 129 -5.75 -0.17 8.78
CA ALA A 129 -6.46 0.16 10.01
C ALA A 129 -5.55 1.00 10.90
N ALA A 130 -6.13 2.00 11.56
CA ALA A 130 -5.46 2.76 12.60
C ALA A 130 -5.29 1.89 13.85
N ILE A 131 -4.22 2.14 14.62
CA ILE A 131 -3.88 1.42 15.85
C ILE A 131 -3.99 2.41 16.99
N ALA A 132 -4.88 2.20 17.96
CA ALA A 132 -4.92 3.02 19.18
C ALA A 132 -3.64 2.85 20.02
N THR A 133 -3.41 3.76 20.95
CA THR A 133 -2.25 3.70 21.87
C THR A 133 -2.22 2.45 22.74
N ASP A 134 -3.36 1.80 22.97
CA ASP A 134 -3.50 0.53 23.67
C ASP A 134 -3.37 -0.71 22.76
N GLY A 135 -3.19 -0.51 21.45
CA GLY A 135 -3.02 -1.55 20.45
C GLY A 135 -4.31 -2.06 19.81
N ARG A 136 -5.48 -1.52 20.17
CA ARG A 136 -6.75 -1.84 19.48
C ARG A 136 -6.74 -1.32 18.05
N LEU A 137 -7.42 -1.99 17.14
CA LEU A 137 -7.53 -1.57 15.74
C LEU A 137 -8.86 -0.86 15.51
N SER A 138 -8.85 0.16 14.66
CA SER A 138 -10.07 0.69 14.05
C SER A 138 -10.67 -0.31 13.05
N GLU A 139 -11.86 0.02 12.54
CA GLU A 139 -12.39 -0.67 11.36
C GLU A 139 -11.46 -0.48 10.15
N TRP A 140 -11.38 -1.51 9.30
CA TRP A 140 -10.53 -1.46 8.11
C TRP A 140 -11.07 -0.46 7.08
N THR A 141 -10.16 0.14 6.29
CA THR A 141 -10.52 0.94 5.11
C THR A 141 -11.56 0.23 4.26
N THR A 142 -12.64 0.93 3.90
CA THR A 142 -13.64 0.41 2.96
C THR A 142 -13.03 0.25 1.57
N PHE A 143 -13.19 -0.94 0.97
CA PHE A 143 -12.85 -1.17 -0.43
C PHE A 143 -13.79 -0.34 -1.31
N LEU A 144 -13.26 0.72 -1.92
CA LEU A 144 -13.88 1.24 -3.13
C LEU A 144 -13.47 0.28 -4.25
N TRP A 145 -14.43 -0.37 -4.89
CA TRP A 145 -14.25 -0.95 -6.23
C TRP A 145 -14.08 0.20 -7.22
N GLY A 146 -12.98 0.94 -7.05
CA GLY A 146 -12.48 1.95 -7.94
C GLY A 146 -11.27 1.36 -8.66
N GLU A 147 -11.18 1.66 -9.94
CA GLU A 147 -10.11 1.24 -10.83
C GLU A 147 -8.74 1.38 -10.12
N VAL A 148 -8.09 0.24 -9.81
CA VAL A 148 -6.67 0.22 -9.43
C VAL A 148 -5.90 0.64 -10.68
N THR A 149 -5.89 1.94 -10.92
CA THR A 149 -5.08 2.53 -11.97
C THR A 149 -3.66 2.48 -11.45
N CYS A 150 -2.93 1.46 -11.87
CA CYS A 150 -1.49 1.61 -11.99
C CYS A 150 -1.32 2.78 -12.95
N PRO A 151 -0.87 3.98 -12.51
CA PRO A 151 -0.44 4.94 -13.48
C PRO A 151 0.74 4.25 -14.14
N GLU A 152 0.54 3.81 -15.38
CA GLU A 152 1.67 3.61 -16.25
C GLU A 152 2.36 4.97 -16.26
N GLU A 153 3.39 5.10 -15.42
CA GLU A 153 4.23 6.27 -15.38
C GLU A 153 4.96 6.22 -16.72
N GLU A 154 4.31 6.74 -17.77
CA GLU A 154 4.93 6.99 -19.06
C GLU A 154 6.01 8.03 -18.78
N VAL A 155 7.17 7.56 -18.36
CA VAL A 155 8.39 8.36 -18.34
C VAL A 155 8.67 8.66 -19.81
N THR A 156 8.13 9.79 -20.27
CA THR A 156 8.39 10.30 -21.61
C THR A 156 9.81 10.83 -21.62
N LEU A 157 10.71 10.08 -22.26
CA LEU A 157 12.09 10.48 -22.47
C LEU A 157 12.12 11.86 -23.16
N THR A 158 13.05 12.72 -22.78
CA THR A 158 13.24 13.98 -23.50
C THR A 158 13.73 13.70 -24.93
N PRO A 159 13.53 14.62 -25.89
CA PRO A 159 14.08 14.46 -27.24
C PRO A 159 15.59 14.19 -27.25
N GLU A 160 16.33 14.81 -26.33
CA GLU A 160 17.78 14.60 -26.19
C GLU A 160 18.11 13.18 -25.69
N GLU A 161 17.37 12.66 -24.72
CA GLU A 161 17.55 11.29 -24.22
C GLU A 161 17.23 10.26 -25.32
N ILE A 162 16.19 10.51 -26.12
CA ILE A 162 15.85 9.67 -27.28
C ILE A 162 16.98 9.69 -28.32
N GLU A 163 17.59 10.85 -28.61
CA GLU A 163 18.73 10.92 -29.51
C GLU A 163 19.95 10.17 -28.98
N LEU A 164 20.23 10.26 -27.67
CA LEU A 164 21.32 9.50 -27.05
C LEU A 164 21.08 7.99 -27.16
N ILE A 165 19.85 7.53 -26.93
CA ILE A 165 19.46 6.12 -27.08
C ILE A 165 19.62 5.67 -28.53
N ARG A 166 19.15 6.44 -29.51
CA ARG A 166 19.32 6.09 -30.93
C ARG A 166 20.78 6.02 -31.36
N LYS A 167 21.62 6.89 -30.79
CA LYS A 167 23.03 6.99 -31.14
C LYS A 167 23.87 5.87 -30.52
N TRP A 168 23.58 5.47 -29.29
CA TRP A 168 24.43 4.56 -28.51
C TRP A 168 23.77 3.22 -28.16
N GLY A 169 22.45 3.11 -28.30
CA GLY A 169 21.68 1.91 -27.98
C GLY A 169 21.80 0.84 -29.07
N PHE A 170 22.06 -0.39 -28.63
CA PHE A 170 22.03 -1.56 -29.48
C PHE A 170 20.61 -2.15 -29.45
N GLY A 171 19.73 -1.74 -30.37
CA GLY A 171 18.35 -2.28 -30.42
C GLY A 171 17.27 -1.39 -31.05
N GLY A 172 17.49 -0.08 -31.23
CA GLY A 172 16.49 0.85 -31.81
C GLY A 172 15.87 1.80 -30.79
N ASP A 173 14.58 2.13 -30.97
CA ASP A 173 13.87 3.20 -30.22
C ASP A 173 13.34 2.77 -28.84
N TYR A 174 13.69 1.59 -28.35
CA TYR A 174 13.20 1.07 -27.07
C TYR A 174 14.33 0.92 -26.05
N VAL A 175 14.06 1.37 -24.83
CA VAL A 175 14.91 1.14 -23.65
C VAL A 175 14.10 0.51 -22.54
N VAL A 176 14.70 -0.46 -21.88
CA VAL A 176 14.16 -1.03 -20.64
C VAL A 176 14.94 -0.41 -19.49
N ARG A 177 14.23 0.29 -18.59
CA ARG A 177 14.85 0.83 -17.37
C ARG A 177 15.20 -0.31 -16.42
N TRP A 178 16.44 -0.36 -15.98
CA TRP A 178 16.87 -1.29 -14.92
C TRP A 178 16.22 -0.94 -13.58
N PRO A 179 15.98 -1.94 -12.71
CA PRO A 179 15.36 -1.70 -11.43
C PRO A 179 16.33 -0.92 -10.53
N ASN A 180 15.79 -0.08 -9.65
CA ASN A 180 16.61 0.52 -8.59
C ASN A 180 17.21 -0.60 -7.71
N GLY A 181 18.42 -0.39 -7.19
CA GLY A 181 19.16 -1.35 -6.38
C GLY A 181 20.16 -2.18 -7.18
N TYR A 182 20.42 -3.41 -6.75
CA TYR A 182 21.43 -4.26 -7.36
C TYR A 182 20.94 -4.92 -8.64
N VAL A 183 21.72 -4.80 -9.70
CA VAL A 183 21.54 -5.55 -10.95
C VAL A 183 22.71 -6.51 -11.11
N ASP A 184 22.39 -7.79 -11.06
CA ASP A 184 23.41 -8.83 -11.21
C ASP A 184 23.88 -8.91 -12.66
N VAL A 185 25.21 -8.94 -12.82
CA VAL A 185 25.91 -9.06 -14.10
C VAL A 185 26.74 -10.35 -14.08
N TYR A 186 26.52 -11.22 -15.06
CA TYR A 186 27.31 -12.43 -15.25
C TYR A 186 28.34 -12.23 -16.36
N ASP A 187 29.61 -12.54 -16.06
CA ASP A 187 30.69 -12.50 -17.05
C ASP A 187 31.03 -13.91 -17.54
N ALA A 188 30.69 -14.19 -18.80
CA ALA A 188 31.06 -15.44 -19.47
C ALA A 188 32.45 -15.39 -20.13
N THR A 189 33.10 -14.23 -20.15
CA THR A 189 34.42 -14.03 -20.78
C THR A 189 35.57 -14.42 -19.87
N ASN A 190 35.32 -14.56 -18.57
CA ASN A 190 36.32 -14.73 -17.52
C ASN A 190 37.38 -13.62 -17.52
N TYR A 191 36.98 -12.38 -17.79
CA TYR A 191 37.91 -11.27 -17.83
C TYR A 191 38.38 -10.92 -16.40
N SER A 192 39.68 -11.05 -16.14
CA SER A 192 40.25 -10.94 -14.80
C SER A 192 40.06 -9.55 -14.15
N GLN A 193 39.78 -8.52 -14.94
CA GLN A 193 39.54 -7.16 -14.45
C GLN A 193 38.07 -6.75 -14.53
N MET A 194 37.14 -7.69 -14.69
CA MET A 194 35.72 -7.38 -14.86
C MET A 194 35.17 -6.52 -13.71
N GLN A 195 35.58 -6.78 -12.47
CA GLN A 195 35.14 -5.96 -11.34
C GLN A 195 35.53 -4.48 -11.48
N LYS A 196 36.68 -4.18 -12.09
CA LYS A 196 37.11 -2.81 -12.35
C LYS A 196 36.20 -2.14 -13.38
N VAL A 197 35.85 -2.85 -14.45
CA VAL A 197 34.91 -2.39 -15.47
C VAL A 197 33.54 -2.09 -14.85
N ILE A 198 33.02 -3.01 -14.02
CA ILE A 198 31.74 -2.81 -13.31
C ILE A 198 31.79 -1.57 -12.39
N ASN A 199 32.90 -1.31 -11.71
CA ASN A 199 33.06 -0.12 -10.88
C ASN A 199 33.06 1.18 -11.70
N GLU A 200 33.70 1.18 -12.87
CA GLU A 200 33.70 2.31 -13.81
C GLU A 200 32.28 2.56 -14.35
N TRP A 201 31.56 1.50 -14.73
CA TRP A 201 30.17 1.59 -15.18
C TRP A 201 29.23 2.14 -14.10
N ASN A 202 29.35 1.65 -12.86
CA ASN A 202 28.56 2.18 -11.74
C ASN A 202 28.82 3.67 -11.48
N SER A 203 30.07 4.09 -11.64
CA SER A 203 30.46 5.49 -11.48
C SER A 203 29.89 6.37 -12.60
N ALA A 204 29.79 5.83 -13.83
CA ALA A 204 29.22 6.53 -14.98
C ALA A 204 27.68 6.58 -14.94
N ILE A 205 27.01 5.51 -14.53
CA ILE A 205 25.55 5.42 -14.44
C ILE A 205 25.03 6.31 -13.31
N GLY A 206 25.64 6.22 -12.12
CA GLY A 206 25.20 6.94 -10.93
C GLY A 206 23.77 6.57 -10.49
N GLY A 207 23.22 7.37 -9.57
CA GLY A 207 21.83 7.21 -9.12
C GLY A 207 21.58 5.90 -8.34
N PRO A 208 20.34 5.39 -8.34
CA PRO A 208 19.94 4.29 -7.47
C PRO A 208 20.27 2.89 -8.02
N VAL A 209 20.80 2.76 -9.23
CA VAL A 209 21.10 1.47 -9.87
C VAL A 209 22.57 1.13 -9.64
N ILE A 210 22.85 -0.10 -9.16
CA ILE A 210 24.20 -0.57 -8.86
C ILE A 210 24.40 -1.93 -9.52
N LEU A 211 25.26 -1.99 -10.53
CA LEU A 211 25.70 -3.24 -11.15
C LEU A 211 26.60 -4.01 -10.19
N ARG A 212 26.35 -5.31 -10.04
CA ARG A 212 27.14 -6.19 -9.19
C ARG A 212 27.51 -7.46 -9.94
N LEU A 213 28.78 -7.83 -9.89
CA LEU A 213 29.24 -9.08 -10.49
C LEU A 213 28.59 -10.28 -9.77
N SER A 214 28.06 -11.21 -10.54
CA SER A 214 27.32 -12.39 -10.06
C SER A 214 27.88 -13.65 -10.70
N SER A 215 27.88 -14.75 -9.94
CA SER A 215 28.24 -16.08 -10.44
C SER A 215 27.05 -16.83 -11.08
N ASN A 216 25.87 -16.21 -11.12
CA ASN A 216 24.68 -16.82 -11.69
C ASN A 216 24.66 -16.68 -13.23
N PRO A 217 24.77 -17.76 -14.02
CA PRO A 217 24.75 -17.66 -15.48
C PRO A 217 23.43 -17.11 -16.06
N ASN A 218 22.36 -17.08 -15.26
CA ASN A 218 21.05 -16.54 -15.61
C ASN A 218 20.84 -15.08 -15.13
N SER A 219 21.91 -14.35 -14.82
CA SER A 219 21.84 -12.92 -14.50
C SER A 219 21.18 -12.11 -15.63
N LEU A 220 20.51 -11.02 -15.24
CA LEU A 220 19.79 -10.12 -16.15
C LEU A 220 20.70 -9.53 -17.23
N VAL A 221 21.93 -9.20 -16.85
CA VAL A 221 22.96 -8.73 -17.78
C VAL A 221 24.02 -9.81 -17.92
N ARG A 222 24.36 -10.15 -19.16
CA ARG A 222 25.37 -11.16 -19.48
C ARG A 222 26.40 -10.56 -20.41
N ILE A 223 27.66 -10.61 -20.01
CA ILE A 223 28.79 -10.22 -20.84
C ILE A 223 29.32 -11.48 -21.50
N ILE A 224 29.31 -11.51 -22.82
CA ILE A 224 29.76 -12.63 -23.64
C ILE A 224 30.78 -12.13 -24.65
N PHE A 225 31.65 -13.02 -25.12
CA PHE A 225 32.47 -12.73 -26.29
C PHE A 225 31.55 -12.58 -27.50
N ASN A 226 31.74 -11.50 -28.27
CA ASN A 226 31.21 -11.42 -29.61
C ASN A 226 32.20 -12.16 -30.53
N PRO A 227 31.82 -13.29 -31.15
CA PRO A 227 32.70 -14.02 -32.07
C PRO A 227 32.78 -13.40 -33.48
N ASP A 228 31.95 -12.39 -33.76
CA ASP A 228 31.85 -11.71 -35.05
C ASP A 228 32.76 -10.47 -35.16
#